data_AF-A0A5J6PE98-F1
#
_entry.id   AF-A0A5J6PE98-F1
#
_cell.length_a   1.000
_cell.length_b   1.000
_cell.length_c   1.000
_cell.angle_alpha   90.00
_cell.angle_beta   90.00
_cell.angle_gamma   90.00
#
_symmetry.space_group_name_H-M   'P 1'
#
loop_
_entity.id
_entity.type
_entity.pdbx_description
1 polymer ?
#
loop_
_entity_poly.entity_id
_entity_poly.type
_entity_poly.pdbx_seq_one_letter_code
_entity_poly.pdbx_strand_id
1 'polypeptide(L)'
;MAKFTKDQIKLLARQMLTKRDSGRPFNLLTGAGCSKSSDIPLAAELVKEIQEKFGAEIEDKLDQHQRNDYGACMSCLGTNERRELLSKYLDNPKINWAHIAIASLIHAGFVSRVITFNFDSILARACSLLGLYPATYDFAAAATVDTDYIAQQAIIHLHGQGTGKSLLNSDEETKAHAENIRPLIRATFQDSPLLVIGYSGSSDAVFPVIAEEYKRKERLWWAGYADIPDTSIANFINLNSKVSYYLGGCDADEFLIELAKELNCFPPALFSDPYGHLLKDLEPVTEFPFEKLGSVDLLTHLKKELAKSQQRYNVNRKIPELMMKGDWDAVISLSDRKNPDHQDALAWAHTMYAGQLVKSGKANKDESLLKKSFEQF
;
A
#
# COMPACT_ATOMS: atom_id res chain seq x y z
N MET A 1 9.48 10.15 -13.16
CA MET A 1 8.17 10.82 -13.26
C MET A 1 7.13 9.76 -13.52
N ALA A 2 6.10 9.67 -12.67
CA ALA A 2 4.94 8.82 -12.94
C ALA A 2 4.40 9.07 -14.35
N LYS A 3 4.15 7.99 -15.10
CA LYS A 3 3.57 8.05 -16.46
C LYS A 3 2.08 7.72 -16.49
N PHE A 4 1.48 7.28 -15.39
CA PHE A 4 0.04 7.20 -15.29
C PHE A 4 -0.58 8.60 -15.36
N THR A 5 -1.68 8.74 -16.08
CA THR A 5 -2.34 10.03 -16.29
C THR A 5 -3.37 10.31 -15.20
N LYS A 6 -3.64 11.59 -14.94
CA LYS A 6 -4.75 11.98 -14.04
C LYS A 6 -6.09 11.40 -14.49
N ASP A 7 -6.31 11.25 -15.79
CA ASP A 7 -7.54 10.69 -16.34
C ASP A 7 -7.65 9.18 -16.05
N GLN A 8 -6.54 8.45 -16.04
CA GLN A 8 -6.50 7.04 -15.64
C GLN A 8 -6.85 6.87 -14.17
N ILE A 9 -6.28 7.70 -13.28
CA ILE A 9 -6.62 7.70 -11.84
C ILE A 9 -8.10 8.03 -11.64
N LYS A 10 -8.61 9.06 -12.30
CA LYS A 10 -10.04 9.43 -12.26
C LYS A 10 -10.95 8.30 -12.74
N LEU A 11 -10.56 7.61 -13.81
CA LEU A 11 -11.33 6.48 -14.33
C LEU A 11 -11.37 5.33 -13.31
N LEU A 12 -10.21 4.94 -12.75
CA LEU A 12 -10.13 3.92 -11.71
C LEU A 12 -10.96 4.32 -10.48
N ALA A 13 -10.80 5.55 -9.99
CA ALA A 13 -11.54 6.06 -8.83
C ALA A 13 -13.07 6.01 -9.04
N ARG A 14 -13.57 6.43 -10.22
CA ARG A 14 -15.00 6.31 -10.55
C ARG A 14 -15.49 4.87 -10.56
N GLN A 15 -14.66 3.94 -11.06
CA GLN A 15 -15.01 2.52 -11.05
C GLN A 15 -15.04 1.96 -9.62
N MET A 16 -14.05 2.30 -8.78
CA MET A 16 -14.02 1.91 -7.37
C MET A 16 -15.22 2.45 -6.60
N LEU A 17 -15.61 3.71 -6.84
CA LEU A 17 -16.81 4.31 -6.26
C LEU A 17 -18.07 3.54 -6.64
N THR A 18 -18.28 3.32 -7.94
CA THR A 18 -19.44 2.56 -8.45
C THR A 18 -19.52 1.15 -7.86
N LYS A 19 -18.36 0.50 -7.71
CA LYS A 19 -18.26 -0.87 -7.23
C LYS A 19 -18.46 -0.98 -5.73
N ARG A 20 -17.90 -0.07 -4.94
CA ARG A 20 -18.20 0.07 -3.51
C ARG A 20 -19.70 0.30 -3.27
N ASP A 21 -20.29 1.27 -3.98
CA ASP A 21 -21.69 1.66 -3.76
C ASP A 21 -22.68 0.55 -4.19
N SER A 22 -22.25 -0.39 -5.05
CA SER A 22 -23.00 -1.60 -5.39
C SER A 22 -22.68 -2.83 -4.52
N GLY A 23 -21.94 -2.64 -3.42
CA GLY A 23 -21.60 -3.69 -2.46
C GLY A 23 -20.53 -4.67 -2.93
N ARG A 24 -19.78 -4.34 -3.98
CA ARG A 24 -18.69 -5.16 -4.56
C ARG A 24 -17.39 -4.37 -4.64
N PRO A 25 -16.81 -3.96 -3.50
CA PRO A 25 -15.56 -3.21 -3.48
C PRO A 25 -14.41 -3.98 -4.15
N PHE A 26 -13.31 -3.28 -4.42
CA PHE A 26 -12.14 -3.89 -5.05
C PHE A 26 -11.41 -4.81 -4.07
N ASN A 27 -10.84 -5.88 -4.60
CA ASN A 27 -9.75 -6.58 -3.95
C ASN A 27 -8.42 -6.04 -4.47
N LEU A 28 -7.38 -6.09 -3.64
CA LEU A 28 -6.01 -5.74 -4.02
C LEU A 28 -5.15 -6.99 -4.04
N LEU A 29 -4.29 -7.10 -5.04
CA LEU A 29 -3.17 -8.06 -5.06
C LEU A 29 -1.87 -7.28 -4.96
N THR A 30 -1.13 -7.46 -3.87
CA THR A 30 0.12 -6.73 -3.60
C THR A 30 1.34 -7.65 -3.66
N GLY A 31 2.40 -7.17 -4.30
CA GLY A 31 3.73 -7.81 -4.27
C GLY A 31 4.79 -6.94 -3.58
N ALA A 32 6.05 -7.39 -3.65
CA ALA A 32 7.17 -6.78 -2.93
C ALA A 32 7.40 -5.30 -3.29
N GLY A 33 6.99 -4.87 -4.48
CA GLY A 33 7.07 -3.46 -4.90
C GLY A 33 6.31 -2.51 -3.99
N CYS A 34 5.23 -2.95 -3.32
CA CYS A 34 4.52 -2.14 -2.34
C CYS A 34 5.29 -1.92 -1.04
N SER A 35 6.28 -2.77 -0.73
CA SER A 35 7.08 -2.68 0.49
C SER A 35 8.47 -2.08 0.27
N LYS A 36 8.80 -1.70 -0.98
CA LYS A 36 10.16 -1.26 -1.34
C LYS A 36 10.64 -0.04 -0.56
N SER A 37 9.79 0.98 -0.41
CA SER A 37 10.09 2.20 0.36
C SER A 37 10.06 2.00 1.88
N SER A 38 9.73 0.79 2.34
CA SER A 38 9.84 0.35 3.74
C SER A 38 11.16 -0.37 4.05
N ASP A 39 12.15 -0.25 3.15
CA ASP A 39 13.44 -0.95 3.21
C ASP A 39 13.33 -2.49 3.06
N ILE A 40 12.20 -2.98 2.53
CA ILE A 40 12.07 -4.39 2.12
C ILE A 40 12.68 -4.56 0.73
N PRO A 41 13.63 -5.48 0.54
CA PRO A 41 14.25 -5.72 -0.75
C PRO A 41 13.28 -6.40 -1.74
N LEU A 42 13.46 -6.11 -3.02
CA LEU A 42 12.84 -6.86 -4.09
C LEU A 42 13.54 -8.23 -4.24
N ALA A 43 12.87 -9.16 -4.91
CA ALA A 43 13.41 -10.50 -5.19
C ALA A 43 14.83 -10.45 -5.81
N ALA A 44 15.05 -9.57 -6.79
CA ALA A 44 16.35 -9.41 -7.45
C ALA A 44 17.46 -8.88 -6.53
N GLU A 45 17.11 -8.12 -5.48
CA GLU A 45 18.08 -7.63 -4.50
C GLU A 45 18.42 -8.71 -3.48
N LEU A 46 17.42 -9.51 -3.08
CA LEU A 46 17.65 -10.70 -2.24
C LEU A 46 18.53 -11.72 -2.96
N VAL A 47 18.30 -11.97 -4.25
CA VAL A 47 19.14 -12.87 -5.07
C VAL A 47 20.61 -12.44 -5.03
N LYS A 48 20.90 -11.15 -5.17
CA LYS A 48 22.28 -10.64 -5.08
C LYS A 48 22.89 -10.92 -3.72
N GLU A 49 22.17 -10.65 -2.64
CA GLU A 49 22.66 -10.94 -1.30
C GLU A 49 22.88 -12.44 -1.07
N ILE A 50 22.00 -13.30 -1.59
CA ILE A 50 22.15 -14.75 -1.50
C ILE A 50 23.42 -15.19 -2.24
N GLN A 51 23.66 -14.69 -3.45
CA GLN A 51 24.87 -14.99 -4.20
C GLN A 51 26.14 -14.51 -3.49
N GLU A 52 26.10 -13.35 -2.83
CA GLU A 52 27.24 -12.81 -2.06
C GLU A 52 27.56 -13.66 -0.82
N LYS A 53 26.55 -14.20 -0.14
CA LYS A 53 26.71 -14.96 1.10
C LYS A 53 26.90 -16.46 0.90
N PHE A 54 26.25 -17.04 -0.11
CA PHE A 54 26.13 -18.48 -0.34
C PHE A 54 26.58 -18.86 -1.77
N GLY A 55 27.54 -18.12 -2.31
CA GLY A 55 27.98 -18.26 -3.70
C GLY A 55 28.44 -19.67 -4.06
N ALA A 56 29.12 -20.36 -3.14
CA ALA A 56 29.61 -21.72 -3.38
C ALA A 56 28.46 -22.72 -3.56
N GLU A 57 27.44 -22.68 -2.70
CA GLU A 57 26.26 -23.54 -2.78
C GLU A 57 25.42 -23.24 -4.03
N ILE A 58 25.31 -21.96 -4.37
CA ILE A 58 24.59 -21.50 -5.57
C ILE A 58 25.32 -21.95 -6.85
N GLU A 59 26.66 -21.83 -6.89
CA GLU A 59 27.45 -22.22 -8.05
C GLU A 59 27.47 -23.74 -8.28
N ASP A 60 27.46 -24.53 -7.20
CA ASP A 60 27.43 -25.99 -7.23
C ASP A 60 26.07 -26.54 -7.71
N LYS A 61 24.96 -25.91 -7.27
CA LYS A 61 23.60 -26.44 -7.49
C LYS A 61 22.85 -25.83 -8.67
N LEU A 62 23.16 -24.59 -9.06
CA LEU A 62 22.38 -23.83 -10.04
C LEU A 62 23.18 -23.46 -11.30
N ASP A 63 22.51 -23.58 -12.45
CA ASP A 63 23.02 -23.05 -13.71
C ASP A 63 22.94 -21.51 -13.79
N GLN A 64 23.56 -20.93 -14.83
CA GLN A 64 23.63 -19.47 -14.99
C GLN A 64 22.26 -18.77 -15.09
N HIS A 65 21.24 -19.46 -15.60
CA HIS A 65 19.89 -18.91 -15.72
C HIS A 65 19.19 -18.94 -14.35
N GLN A 66 19.25 -20.08 -13.65
CA GLN A 66 18.66 -20.28 -12.33
C GLN A 66 19.26 -19.38 -11.25
N ARG A 67 20.52 -18.95 -11.40
CA ARG A 67 21.17 -18.04 -10.45
C ARG A 67 20.46 -16.69 -10.30
N ASN A 68 19.69 -16.25 -11.30
CA ASN A 68 18.93 -15.01 -11.21
C ASN A 68 17.48 -15.21 -10.71
N ASP A 69 17.09 -16.46 -10.47
CA ASP A 69 15.76 -16.81 -10.00
C ASP A 69 15.72 -16.88 -8.47
N TYR A 70 14.80 -16.14 -7.88
CA TYR A 70 14.68 -16.05 -6.43
C TYR A 70 14.30 -17.39 -5.79
N GLY A 71 13.35 -18.12 -6.38
CA GLY A 71 12.89 -19.40 -5.86
C GLY A 71 14.02 -20.42 -5.86
N ALA A 72 14.75 -20.52 -6.97
CA ALA A 72 15.90 -21.41 -7.13
C ALA A 72 17.04 -21.08 -6.15
N CYS A 73 17.36 -19.79 -5.97
CA CYS A 73 18.35 -19.37 -4.99
C CYS A 73 17.93 -19.73 -3.57
N MET A 74 16.67 -19.52 -3.21
CA MET A 74 16.15 -19.89 -1.89
C MET A 74 16.14 -21.42 -1.70
N SER A 75 15.88 -22.22 -2.74
CA SER A 75 15.96 -23.70 -2.69
C SER A 75 17.34 -24.20 -2.26
N CYS A 76 18.40 -23.44 -2.50
CA CYS A 76 19.77 -23.84 -2.14
C CYS A 76 20.07 -23.69 -0.65
N LEU A 77 19.31 -22.85 0.06
CA LEU A 77 19.49 -22.51 1.47
C LEU A 77 18.68 -23.42 2.40
N GLY A 78 19.24 -23.72 3.57
CA GLY A 78 18.53 -24.38 4.66
C GLY A 78 17.51 -23.46 5.33
N THR A 79 16.54 -24.04 6.05
CA THR A 79 15.44 -23.28 6.69
C THR A 79 15.94 -22.19 7.65
N ASN A 80 17.00 -22.46 8.42
CA ASN A 80 17.55 -21.49 9.36
C ASN A 80 18.25 -20.32 8.64
N GLU A 81 18.98 -20.60 7.56
CA GLU A 81 19.66 -19.57 6.74
C GLU A 81 18.63 -18.65 6.08
N ARG A 82 17.55 -19.22 5.53
CA ARG A 82 16.43 -18.43 4.97
C ARG A 82 15.81 -17.51 6.03
N ARG A 83 15.56 -18.03 7.23
CA ARG A 83 14.99 -17.24 8.33
C ARG A 83 15.92 -16.13 8.78
N GLU A 84 17.20 -16.43 8.96
CA GLU A 84 18.21 -15.44 9.33
C GLU A 84 18.32 -14.33 8.27
N LEU A 85 18.38 -14.71 6.99
CA LEU A 85 18.42 -13.78 5.86
C LEU A 85 17.24 -12.80 5.86
N LEU A 86 16.02 -13.32 6.10
CA LEU A 86 14.79 -12.52 6.03
C LEU A 86 14.50 -11.74 7.32
N SER A 87 14.89 -12.25 8.49
CA SER A 87 14.56 -11.66 9.81
C SER A 87 14.94 -10.18 9.93
N LYS A 88 16.11 -9.80 9.42
CA LYS A 88 16.60 -8.41 9.43
C LYS A 88 15.69 -7.42 8.70
N TYR A 89 14.84 -7.90 7.78
CA TYR A 89 13.85 -7.09 7.07
C TYR A 89 12.46 -7.16 7.72
N LEU A 90 12.15 -8.23 8.45
CA LEU A 90 10.79 -8.53 8.91
C LEU A 90 10.54 -8.17 10.39
N ASP A 91 11.57 -8.09 11.22
CA ASP A 91 11.39 -7.89 12.67
C ASP A 91 10.81 -6.53 13.05
N ASN A 92 11.16 -5.47 12.31
CA ASN A 92 10.60 -4.13 12.52
C ASN A 92 10.69 -3.25 11.26
N PRO A 93 9.98 -3.60 10.17
CA PRO A 93 10.01 -2.81 8.96
C PRO A 93 9.42 -1.41 9.18
N LYS A 94 9.85 -0.41 8.40
CA LYS A 94 9.20 0.90 8.43
C LYS A 94 7.81 0.81 7.79
N ILE A 95 6.91 1.71 8.18
CA ILE A 95 5.62 1.85 7.51
C ILE A 95 5.75 2.95 6.45
N ASN A 96 5.58 2.59 5.18
CA ASN A 96 5.60 3.54 4.07
C ASN A 96 4.20 4.11 3.79
N TRP A 97 4.12 5.07 2.87
CA TRP A 97 2.88 5.75 2.54
C TRP A 97 1.96 4.91 1.67
N ALA A 98 2.51 4.01 0.84
CA ALA A 98 1.74 3.01 0.10
C ALA A 98 0.80 2.23 1.03
N HIS A 99 1.31 1.70 2.14
CA HIS A 99 0.51 0.93 3.09
C HIS A 99 -0.48 1.78 3.88
N ILE A 100 -0.13 3.04 4.23
CA ILE A 100 -1.08 3.99 4.84
C ILE A 100 -2.24 4.31 3.88
N ALA A 101 -1.95 4.47 2.59
CA ALA A 101 -2.96 4.70 1.56
C ALA A 101 -3.86 3.47 1.37
N ILE A 102 -3.29 2.26 1.34
CA ILE A 102 -4.08 1.01 1.30
C ILE A 102 -4.98 0.91 2.55
N ALA A 103 -4.45 1.15 3.74
CA ALA A 103 -5.25 1.15 4.98
C ALA A 103 -6.39 2.19 4.92
N SER A 104 -6.13 3.36 4.33
CA SER A 104 -7.15 4.40 4.11
C SER A 104 -8.25 3.94 3.14
N LEU A 105 -7.88 3.23 2.07
CA LEU A 105 -8.82 2.66 1.10
C LEU A 105 -9.69 1.55 1.72
N ILE A 106 -9.11 0.73 2.60
CA ILE A 106 -9.84 -0.28 3.40
C ILE A 106 -10.81 0.44 4.36
N HIS A 107 -10.35 1.44 5.10
CA HIS A 107 -11.16 2.21 6.05
C HIS A 107 -12.38 2.86 5.38
N ALA A 108 -12.20 3.38 4.16
CA ALA A 108 -13.25 4.01 3.37
C ALA A 108 -14.13 3.00 2.59
N GLY A 109 -13.89 1.70 2.74
CA GLY A 109 -14.67 0.63 2.12
C GLY A 109 -14.43 0.45 0.61
N PHE A 110 -13.45 1.12 0.02
CA PHE A 110 -13.12 0.95 -1.40
C PHE A 110 -12.41 -0.39 -1.66
N VAL A 111 -11.74 -0.91 -0.64
CA VAL A 111 -11.03 -2.19 -0.68
C VAL A 111 -11.61 -3.14 0.37
N SER A 112 -12.07 -4.31 -0.06
CA SER A 112 -12.50 -5.39 0.83
C SER A 112 -11.31 -6.19 1.32
N ARG A 113 -10.58 -6.83 0.41
CA ARG A 113 -9.50 -7.74 0.77
C ARG A 113 -8.19 -7.31 0.13
N VAL A 114 -7.11 -7.48 0.87
CA VAL A 114 -5.76 -7.40 0.34
C VAL A 114 -5.14 -8.77 0.37
N ILE A 115 -4.82 -9.29 -0.81
CA ILE A 115 -4.12 -10.55 -1.02
C ILE A 115 -2.67 -10.19 -1.30
N THR A 116 -1.74 -10.75 -0.52
CA THR A 116 -0.34 -10.35 -0.58
C THR A 116 0.58 -11.56 -0.69
N PHE A 117 1.62 -11.40 -1.50
CA PHE A 117 2.77 -12.31 -1.55
C PHE A 117 3.83 -11.98 -0.49
N ASN A 118 3.70 -10.83 0.17
CA ASN A 118 4.71 -10.33 1.08
C ASN A 118 4.60 -10.99 2.46
N PHE A 119 5.75 -11.27 3.07
CA PHE A 119 5.84 -11.82 4.42
C PHE A 119 5.75 -10.75 5.51
N ASP A 120 5.96 -9.48 5.16
CA ASP A 120 6.02 -8.38 6.12
C ASP A 120 4.67 -8.08 6.81
N SER A 121 4.74 -7.40 7.96
CA SER A 121 3.57 -7.00 8.75
C SER A 121 3.12 -5.56 8.49
N ILE A 122 3.63 -4.91 7.43
CA ILE A 122 3.53 -3.46 7.27
C ILE A 122 2.07 -3.04 7.11
N LEU A 123 1.29 -3.76 6.29
CA LEU A 123 -0.12 -3.43 6.09
C LEU A 123 -0.95 -3.55 7.38
N ALA A 124 -0.74 -4.62 8.16
CA ALA A 124 -1.45 -4.82 9.42
C ALA A 124 -1.14 -3.71 10.42
N ARG A 125 0.12 -3.28 10.48
CA ARG A 125 0.55 -2.15 11.32
C ARG A 125 0.00 -0.81 10.82
N ALA A 126 -0.03 -0.59 9.50
CA ALA A 126 -0.67 0.58 8.90
C ALA A 126 -2.17 0.62 9.22
N CYS A 127 -2.87 -0.51 9.14
CA CYS A 127 -4.27 -0.60 9.56
C CYS A 127 -4.43 -0.24 11.04
N SER A 128 -3.57 -0.77 11.91
CA SER A 128 -3.60 -0.49 13.35
C SER A 128 -3.40 1.00 13.65
N LEU A 129 -2.51 1.70 12.93
CA LEU A 129 -2.33 3.15 13.02
C LEU A 129 -3.59 3.96 12.65
N LEU A 130 -4.51 3.35 11.91
CA LEU A 130 -5.77 3.98 11.48
C LEU A 130 -6.97 3.47 12.30
N GLY A 131 -6.74 2.73 13.39
CA GLY A 131 -7.79 2.12 14.21
C GLY A 131 -8.54 0.99 13.51
N LEU A 132 -7.93 0.37 12.49
CA LEU A 132 -8.50 -0.75 11.73
C LEU A 132 -7.86 -2.08 12.14
N TYR A 133 -8.70 -3.10 12.28
CA TYR A 133 -8.27 -4.46 12.63
C TYR A 133 -8.85 -5.51 11.67
N PRO A 134 -8.45 -5.52 10.37
CA PRO A 134 -8.90 -6.53 9.42
C PRO A 134 -8.50 -7.94 9.88
N ALA A 135 -9.32 -8.94 9.56
CA ALA A 135 -8.95 -10.33 9.79
C ALA A 135 -7.69 -10.67 8.99
N THR A 136 -6.74 -11.38 9.61
CA THR A 136 -5.49 -11.74 8.95
C THR A 136 -5.39 -13.25 8.81
N TYR A 137 -5.16 -13.71 7.58
CA TYR A 137 -5.11 -15.14 7.24
C TYR A 137 -3.75 -15.50 6.65
N ASP A 138 -3.18 -16.61 7.11
CA ASP A 138 -1.96 -17.21 6.57
C ASP A 138 -2.34 -18.49 5.80
N PHE A 139 -2.37 -18.40 4.47
CA PHE A 139 -2.73 -19.53 3.62
C PHE A 139 -1.59 -20.54 3.46
N ALA A 140 -0.33 -20.14 3.67
CA ALA A 140 0.78 -21.09 3.68
C ALA A 140 0.70 -22.06 4.86
N ALA A 141 0.21 -21.59 6.02
CA ALA A 141 0.04 -22.42 7.20
C ALA A 141 -1.29 -23.20 7.21
N ALA A 142 -2.38 -22.59 6.72
CA ALA A 142 -3.73 -23.13 6.84
C ALA A 142 -4.61 -22.79 5.62
N ALA A 143 -4.20 -23.22 4.42
CA ALA A 143 -5.05 -23.12 3.24
C ALA A 143 -6.38 -23.85 3.44
N THR A 144 -7.47 -23.22 3.01
CA THR A 144 -8.82 -23.79 3.04
C THR A 144 -9.45 -23.74 1.65
N VAL A 145 -10.20 -24.79 1.32
CA VAL A 145 -11.04 -24.83 0.11
C VAL A 145 -12.33 -24.05 0.33
N ASP A 146 -12.80 -23.98 1.58
CA ASP A 146 -13.98 -23.23 1.96
C ASP A 146 -13.60 -21.75 2.17
N THR A 147 -13.91 -20.93 1.17
CA THR A 147 -13.64 -19.50 1.14
C THR A 147 -14.79 -18.65 1.65
N ASP A 148 -15.95 -19.26 1.96
CA ASP A 148 -17.18 -18.53 2.29
C ASP A 148 -17.09 -17.87 3.67
N TYR A 149 -16.27 -18.43 4.56
CA TYR A 149 -16.01 -17.91 5.91
C TYR A 149 -14.87 -16.88 5.98
N ILE A 150 -14.23 -16.55 4.85
CA ILE A 150 -13.20 -15.50 4.84
C ILE A 150 -13.88 -14.15 5.07
N ALA A 151 -13.42 -13.40 6.06
CA ALA A 151 -13.97 -12.09 6.37
C ALA A 151 -13.98 -11.17 5.14
N GLN A 152 -14.99 -10.31 5.06
CA GLN A 152 -15.08 -9.34 3.96
C GLN A 152 -13.89 -8.35 3.99
N GLN A 153 -13.52 -7.87 5.18
CA GLN A 153 -12.31 -7.08 5.40
C GLN A 153 -11.18 -7.97 5.90
N ALA A 154 -10.22 -8.27 5.01
CA ALA A 154 -9.16 -9.22 5.33
C ALA A 154 -7.82 -8.87 4.66
N ILE A 155 -6.73 -9.21 5.37
CA ILE A 155 -5.37 -9.31 4.83
C ILE A 155 -5.06 -10.81 4.69
N ILE A 156 -4.75 -11.26 3.49
CA ILE A 156 -4.54 -12.66 3.17
C ILE A 156 -3.12 -12.84 2.63
N HIS A 157 -2.27 -13.49 3.41
CA HIS A 157 -0.92 -13.83 3.01
C HIS A 157 -0.91 -15.17 2.29
N LEU A 158 -0.49 -15.16 1.02
CA LEU A 158 -0.44 -16.37 0.20
C LEU A 158 0.73 -17.27 0.58
N HIS A 159 1.91 -16.69 0.82
CA HIS A 159 3.14 -17.47 1.02
C HIS A 159 3.58 -17.55 2.49
N GLY A 160 2.78 -16.99 3.39
CA GLY A 160 3.03 -16.98 4.82
C GLY A 160 3.32 -15.61 5.38
N GLN A 161 3.55 -15.57 6.69
CA GLN A 161 3.84 -14.36 7.44
C GLN A 161 5.23 -14.45 8.07
N GLY A 162 5.92 -13.32 8.22
CA GLY A 162 7.26 -13.26 8.82
C GLY A 162 7.31 -13.82 10.24
N THR A 163 6.24 -13.65 11.01
CA THR A 163 6.05 -14.24 12.35
C THR A 163 5.38 -15.61 12.32
N GLY A 164 5.01 -16.09 11.12
CA GLY A 164 4.31 -17.33 10.88
C GLY A 164 5.21 -18.56 10.91
N LYS A 165 4.58 -19.74 10.93
CA LYS A 165 5.30 -21.02 10.98
C LYS A 165 5.94 -21.37 9.64
N SER A 166 5.27 -21.02 8.55
CA SER A 166 5.63 -21.38 7.18
C SER A 166 5.94 -20.12 6.39
N LEU A 167 7.07 -20.15 5.69
CA LEU A 167 7.46 -19.14 4.70
C LEU A 167 7.79 -19.91 3.42
N LEU A 168 6.92 -19.84 2.42
CA LEU A 168 7.12 -20.51 1.15
C LEU A 168 8.03 -19.65 0.29
N ASN A 169 9.28 -20.08 0.14
CA ASN A 169 10.33 -19.31 -0.52
C ASN A 169 10.88 -20.01 -1.76
N SER A 170 10.72 -21.33 -1.87
CA SER A 170 11.22 -22.07 -3.02
C SER A 170 10.21 -22.22 -4.13
N ASP A 171 10.74 -22.50 -5.32
CA ASP A 171 9.96 -22.87 -6.49
C ASP A 171 9.12 -24.13 -6.28
N GLU A 172 9.69 -25.14 -5.60
CA GLU A 172 8.97 -26.39 -5.29
C GLU A 172 7.81 -26.14 -4.33
N GLU A 173 8.05 -25.33 -3.28
CA GLU A 173 7.05 -24.97 -2.27
C GLU A 173 5.88 -24.19 -2.89
N THR A 174 6.19 -23.16 -3.69
CA THR A 174 5.17 -22.30 -4.32
C THR A 174 4.38 -23.03 -5.40
N LYS A 175 5.01 -23.90 -6.21
CA LYS A 175 4.30 -24.72 -7.22
C LYS A 175 3.30 -25.68 -6.58
N ALA A 176 3.70 -26.40 -5.53
CA ALA A 176 2.79 -27.28 -4.80
C ALA A 176 1.66 -26.49 -4.13
N HIS A 177 1.96 -25.29 -3.66
CA HIS A 177 0.99 -24.44 -2.96
C HIS A 177 0.00 -23.74 -3.89
N ALA A 178 0.39 -23.42 -5.14
CA ALA A 178 -0.44 -22.71 -6.10
C ALA A 178 -1.80 -23.40 -6.34
N GLU A 179 -1.82 -24.73 -6.41
CA GLU A 179 -3.06 -25.49 -6.53
C GLU A 179 -3.91 -25.47 -5.25
N ASN A 180 -3.27 -25.45 -4.08
CA ASN A 180 -3.97 -25.38 -2.79
C ASN A 180 -4.71 -24.05 -2.60
N ILE A 181 -4.19 -22.95 -3.17
CA ILE A 181 -4.83 -21.63 -3.10
C ILE A 181 -5.73 -21.32 -4.31
N ARG A 182 -5.81 -22.21 -5.30
CA ARG A 182 -6.70 -22.04 -6.47
C ARG A 182 -8.15 -21.71 -6.09
N PRO A 183 -8.77 -22.33 -5.06
CA PRO A 183 -10.12 -21.95 -4.63
C PRO A 183 -10.23 -20.48 -4.19
N LEU A 184 -9.26 -19.99 -3.42
CA LEU A 184 -9.17 -18.59 -3.00
C LEU A 184 -9.02 -17.65 -4.20
N ILE A 185 -8.10 -17.97 -5.11
CA ILE A 185 -7.88 -17.19 -6.33
C ILE A 185 -9.16 -17.15 -7.15
N ARG A 186 -9.82 -18.29 -7.35
CA ARG A 186 -11.10 -18.35 -8.06
C ARG A 186 -12.16 -17.44 -7.44
N ALA A 187 -12.41 -17.58 -6.14
CA ALA A 187 -13.41 -16.79 -5.42
C ALA A 187 -13.09 -15.29 -5.46
N THR A 188 -11.81 -14.93 -5.37
CA THR A 188 -11.36 -13.53 -5.33
C THR A 188 -11.38 -12.87 -6.71
N PHE A 189 -10.93 -13.57 -7.76
CA PHE A 189 -10.68 -13.01 -9.09
C PHE A 189 -11.88 -13.12 -10.03
N GLN A 190 -12.83 -14.02 -9.75
CA GLN A 190 -14.05 -14.13 -10.59
C GLN A 190 -15.15 -13.17 -10.16
N ASP A 191 -15.30 -12.93 -8.86
CA ASP A 191 -16.52 -12.31 -8.31
C ASP A 191 -16.31 -10.88 -7.81
N SER A 192 -15.08 -10.36 -7.87
CA SER A 192 -14.76 -9.00 -7.45
C SER A 192 -13.80 -8.29 -8.42
N PRO A 193 -13.91 -6.97 -8.59
CA PRO A 193 -12.92 -6.20 -9.34
C PRO A 193 -11.58 -6.18 -8.61
N LEU A 194 -10.49 -6.13 -9.37
CA LEU A 194 -9.13 -6.32 -8.86
C LEU A 194 -8.22 -5.15 -9.23
N LEU A 195 -7.40 -4.73 -8.26
CA LEU A 195 -6.23 -3.88 -8.49
C LEU A 195 -4.95 -4.64 -8.09
N VAL A 196 -4.12 -4.94 -9.07
CA VAL A 196 -2.78 -5.53 -8.88
C VAL A 196 -1.77 -4.40 -8.81
N ILE A 197 -0.90 -4.40 -7.80
CA ILE A 197 0.15 -3.39 -7.64
C ILE A 197 1.39 -3.98 -6.96
N GLY A 198 2.58 -3.53 -7.37
CA GLY A 198 3.84 -3.98 -6.78
C GLY A 198 4.20 -5.44 -7.06
N TYR A 199 3.47 -6.10 -7.97
CA TYR A 199 3.68 -7.48 -8.40
C TYR A 199 4.14 -7.51 -9.86
N SER A 200 5.27 -8.17 -10.14
CA SER A 200 5.81 -8.32 -11.49
C SER A 200 5.18 -9.47 -12.28
N GLY A 201 4.68 -10.49 -11.58
CA GLY A 201 4.11 -11.71 -12.19
C GLY A 201 5.11 -12.63 -12.90
N SER A 202 6.41 -12.40 -12.72
CA SER A 202 7.48 -13.17 -13.34
C SER A 202 8.15 -14.20 -12.42
N SER A 203 7.99 -14.05 -11.11
CA SER A 203 8.80 -14.77 -10.11
C SER A 203 8.02 -15.76 -9.25
N ASP A 204 6.80 -16.14 -9.66
CA ASP A 204 5.95 -16.98 -8.81
C ASP A 204 4.97 -17.88 -9.58
N ALA A 205 4.80 -19.10 -9.08
CA ALA A 205 3.96 -20.15 -9.65
C ALA A 205 2.45 -19.88 -9.55
N VAL A 206 2.04 -18.84 -8.81
CA VAL A 206 0.62 -18.46 -8.67
C VAL A 206 0.09 -17.71 -9.87
N PHE A 207 0.93 -16.98 -10.63
CA PHE A 207 0.45 -16.21 -11.79
C PHE A 207 -0.25 -17.08 -12.87
N PRO A 208 0.27 -18.26 -13.27
CA PRO A 208 -0.45 -19.18 -14.14
C PRO A 208 -1.85 -19.53 -13.63
N VAL A 209 -2.00 -19.81 -12.33
CA VAL A 209 -3.31 -20.11 -11.71
C VAL A 209 -4.24 -18.91 -11.79
N ILE A 210 -3.74 -17.70 -11.51
CA ILE A 210 -4.48 -16.44 -11.69
C ILE A 210 -4.95 -16.29 -13.14
N ALA A 211 -4.06 -16.51 -14.11
CA ALA A 211 -4.37 -16.36 -15.52
C ALA A 211 -5.44 -17.35 -16.00
N GLU A 212 -5.43 -18.57 -15.49
CA GLU A 212 -6.43 -19.60 -15.77
C GLU A 212 -7.79 -19.30 -15.12
N GLU A 213 -7.80 -18.88 -13.86
CA GLU A 213 -9.03 -18.69 -13.09
C GLU A 213 -9.74 -17.37 -13.40
N TYR A 214 -9.04 -16.36 -13.94
CA TYR A 214 -9.64 -15.08 -14.31
C TYR A 214 -10.55 -15.21 -15.55
N LYS A 215 -11.88 -15.20 -15.32
CA LYS A 215 -12.90 -15.40 -16.37
C LYS A 215 -13.49 -14.10 -16.94
N ARG A 216 -12.83 -12.95 -16.79
CA ARG A 216 -13.25 -11.65 -17.37
C ARG A 216 -14.64 -11.15 -16.92
N LYS A 217 -15.16 -11.65 -15.79
CA LYS A 217 -16.47 -11.23 -15.25
C LYS A 217 -16.39 -9.84 -14.62
N GLU A 218 -15.27 -9.53 -14.00
CA GLU A 218 -15.01 -8.29 -13.30
C GLU A 218 -13.79 -7.56 -13.88
N ARG A 219 -13.64 -6.27 -13.53
CA ARG A 219 -12.56 -5.42 -14.06
C ARG A 219 -11.24 -5.70 -13.35
N LEU A 220 -10.14 -5.64 -14.09
CA LEU A 220 -8.79 -5.77 -13.57
C LEU A 220 -7.95 -4.55 -13.94
N TRP A 221 -7.30 -3.96 -12.94
CA TRP A 221 -6.28 -2.93 -13.13
C TRP A 221 -4.94 -3.48 -12.67
N TRP A 222 -3.92 -3.35 -13.51
CA TRP A 222 -2.55 -3.72 -13.19
C TRP A 222 -1.67 -2.48 -13.17
N ALA A 223 -1.31 -2.00 -11.99
CA ALA A 223 -0.39 -0.89 -11.78
C ALA A 223 1.04 -1.43 -11.66
N GLY A 224 1.77 -1.39 -12.78
CA GLY A 224 3.14 -1.85 -12.87
C GLY A 224 4.15 -0.71 -12.77
N TYR A 225 5.29 -0.99 -12.13
CA TYR A 225 6.40 -0.03 -12.07
C TYR A 225 7.01 0.20 -13.46
N ALA A 226 7.16 -0.86 -14.27
CA ALA A 226 7.65 -0.76 -15.63
C ALA A 226 6.64 -0.02 -16.53
N ASP A 227 7.13 0.80 -17.46
CA ASP A 227 6.30 1.50 -18.44
C ASP A 227 5.49 0.53 -19.31
N ILE A 228 6.10 -0.62 -19.63
CA ILE A 228 5.53 -1.68 -20.45
C ILE A 228 5.62 -2.97 -19.63
N PRO A 229 4.56 -3.79 -19.57
CA PRO A 229 4.60 -5.06 -18.86
C PRO A 229 5.50 -6.08 -19.55
N ASP A 230 6.00 -7.05 -18.78
CA ASP A 230 6.64 -8.25 -19.32
C ASP A 230 5.70 -9.01 -20.26
N THR A 231 6.25 -9.81 -21.17
CA THR A 231 5.49 -10.46 -22.24
C THR A 231 4.33 -11.33 -21.73
N SER A 232 4.51 -12.04 -20.62
CA SER A 232 3.46 -12.85 -19.99
C SER A 232 2.28 -11.99 -19.54
N ILE A 233 2.56 -10.89 -18.85
CA ILE A 233 1.55 -9.93 -18.38
C ILE A 233 0.92 -9.19 -19.55
N ALA A 234 1.70 -8.75 -20.54
CA ALA A 234 1.20 -8.11 -21.76
C ALA A 234 0.21 -9.03 -22.48
N ASN A 235 0.56 -10.30 -22.67
CA ASN A 235 -0.32 -11.31 -23.27
C ASN A 235 -1.59 -11.47 -22.45
N PHE A 236 -1.49 -11.63 -21.13
CA PHE A 236 -2.64 -11.75 -20.24
C PHE A 236 -3.57 -10.53 -20.33
N ILE A 237 -3.04 -9.30 -20.26
CA ILE A 237 -3.84 -8.08 -20.37
C ILE A 237 -4.50 -7.99 -21.76
N ASN A 238 -3.78 -8.30 -22.85
CA ASN A 238 -4.30 -8.27 -24.22
C ASN A 238 -5.43 -9.28 -24.43
N LEU A 239 -5.26 -10.52 -23.94
CA LEU A 239 -6.27 -11.58 -23.93
C LEU A 239 -7.54 -11.19 -23.16
N ASN A 240 -7.46 -10.18 -22.30
CA ASN A 240 -8.53 -9.72 -21.43
C ASN A 240 -8.85 -8.22 -21.60
N SER A 241 -8.48 -7.63 -22.75
CA SER A 241 -8.47 -6.18 -23.01
C SER A 241 -9.81 -5.47 -22.88
N LYS A 242 -10.95 -6.18 -22.93
CA LYS A 242 -12.28 -5.61 -22.73
C LYS A 242 -12.50 -5.09 -21.30
N VAL A 243 -11.84 -5.69 -20.32
CA VAL A 243 -12.06 -5.44 -18.89
C VAL A 243 -10.77 -5.26 -18.09
N SER A 244 -9.61 -5.39 -18.74
CA SER A 244 -8.30 -5.33 -18.10
C SER A 244 -7.48 -4.15 -18.59
N TYR A 245 -6.84 -3.46 -17.66
CA TYR A 245 -6.07 -2.24 -17.91
C TYR A 245 -4.67 -2.38 -17.32
N TYR A 246 -3.66 -1.93 -18.06
CA TYR A 246 -2.30 -1.80 -17.54
C TYR A 246 -1.95 -0.32 -17.38
N LEU A 247 -1.42 0.04 -16.22
CA LEU A 247 -0.88 1.36 -15.89
C LEU A 247 0.61 1.22 -15.64
N GLY A 248 1.43 1.77 -16.55
CA GLY A 248 2.89 1.74 -16.44
C GLY A 248 3.46 2.95 -15.70
N GLY A 249 4.66 2.79 -15.15
CA GLY A 249 5.35 3.86 -14.44
C GLY A 249 4.71 4.20 -13.09
N CYS A 250 4.10 3.21 -12.43
CA CYS A 250 3.47 3.38 -11.12
C CYS A 250 4.47 3.11 -10.00
N ASP A 251 5.00 4.17 -9.39
CA ASP A 251 5.57 4.08 -8.04
C ASP A 251 4.42 3.83 -7.05
N ALA A 252 4.61 2.88 -6.11
CA ALA A 252 3.52 2.43 -5.24
C ALA A 252 3.04 3.53 -4.29
N ASP A 253 3.96 4.29 -3.69
CA ASP A 253 3.62 5.38 -2.79
C ASP A 253 2.89 6.50 -3.56
N GLU A 254 3.48 6.99 -4.65
CA GLU A 254 2.89 8.07 -5.45
C GLU A 254 1.49 7.68 -5.98
N PHE A 255 1.37 6.48 -6.57
CA PHE A 255 0.12 6.01 -7.18
C PHE A 255 -1.00 5.83 -6.15
N LEU A 256 -0.73 5.14 -5.03
CA LEU A 256 -1.78 4.85 -4.04
C LEU A 256 -2.22 6.12 -3.29
N ILE A 257 -1.31 7.05 -3.02
CA ILE A 257 -1.65 8.35 -2.44
C ILE A 257 -2.55 9.15 -3.39
N GLU A 258 -2.19 9.26 -4.66
CA GLU A 258 -3.00 10.00 -5.64
C GLU A 258 -4.36 9.36 -5.86
N LEU A 259 -4.45 8.03 -5.89
CA LEU A 259 -5.72 7.32 -5.95
C LEU A 259 -6.59 7.58 -4.71
N ALA A 260 -6.01 7.50 -3.50
CA ALA A 260 -6.73 7.72 -2.25
C ALA A 260 -7.18 9.19 -2.09
N LYS A 261 -6.39 10.16 -2.60
CA LYS A 261 -6.80 11.57 -2.70
C LYS A 261 -7.97 11.76 -3.65
N GLU A 262 -7.91 11.17 -4.86
CA GLU A 262 -9.02 11.24 -5.83
C GLU A 262 -10.31 10.64 -5.26
N LEU A 263 -10.19 9.61 -4.42
CA LEU A 263 -11.30 8.97 -3.71
C LEU A 263 -11.72 9.70 -2.41
N ASN A 264 -11.08 10.83 -2.08
CA ASN A 264 -11.33 11.64 -0.88
C ASN A 264 -11.19 10.87 0.44
N CYS A 265 -10.30 9.88 0.50
CA CYS A 265 -10.00 9.13 1.72
C CYS A 265 -8.57 9.34 2.22
N PHE A 266 -7.87 10.35 1.71
CA PHE A 266 -6.51 10.70 2.13
C PHE A 266 -6.35 12.23 2.32
N PRO A 267 -5.64 12.68 3.37
CA PRO A 267 -5.01 11.88 4.42
C PRO A 267 -6.01 11.37 5.46
N PRO A 268 -5.75 10.22 6.12
CA PRO A 268 -6.64 9.68 7.14
C PRO A 268 -6.68 10.56 8.41
N ALA A 269 -7.63 10.27 9.31
CA ALA A 269 -7.85 11.04 10.53
C ALA A 269 -6.60 11.18 11.39
N LEU A 270 -5.72 10.17 11.44
CA LEU A 270 -4.44 10.24 12.15
C LEU A 270 -3.62 11.50 11.80
N PHE A 271 -3.59 11.91 10.53
CA PHE A 271 -2.80 13.08 10.10
C PHE A 271 -3.64 14.34 10.02
N SER A 272 -4.94 14.22 9.77
CA SER A 272 -5.82 15.37 9.58
C SER A 272 -6.42 15.85 10.91
N ASP A 273 -6.84 14.96 11.81
CA ASP A 273 -7.34 15.24 13.16
C ASP A 273 -6.71 14.26 14.18
N PRO A 274 -5.40 14.40 14.48
CA PRO A 274 -4.67 13.44 15.32
C PRO A 274 -5.27 13.27 16.71
N TYR A 275 -5.73 14.36 17.32
CA TYR A 275 -6.33 14.33 18.65
C TYR A 275 -7.71 13.67 18.64
N GLY A 276 -8.55 13.97 17.64
CA GLY A 276 -9.84 13.31 17.47
C GLY A 276 -9.70 11.81 17.20
N HIS A 277 -8.70 11.44 16.40
CA HIS A 277 -8.37 10.03 16.16
C HIS A 277 -7.99 9.30 17.45
N LEU A 278 -7.06 9.85 18.25
CA LEU A 278 -6.69 9.26 19.53
C LEU A 278 -7.86 9.19 20.52
N LEU A 279 -8.71 10.21 20.56
CA LEU A 279 -9.91 10.20 21.40
C LEU A 279 -10.85 9.05 21.03
N LYS A 280 -11.06 8.83 19.71
CA LYS A 280 -11.86 7.71 19.20
C LYS A 280 -11.25 6.35 19.56
N ASP A 281 -9.94 6.20 19.42
CA ASP A 281 -9.24 4.95 19.76
C ASP A 281 -9.30 4.64 21.27
N LEU A 282 -9.49 5.65 22.12
CA LEU A 282 -9.67 5.51 23.56
C LEU A 282 -11.13 5.25 23.99
N GLU A 283 -12.11 5.26 23.08
CA GLU A 283 -13.52 4.95 23.39
C GLU A 283 -13.71 3.53 23.95
N PRO A 284 -13.09 2.48 23.39
CA PRO A 284 -13.28 1.10 23.87
C PRO A 284 -12.57 0.80 25.20
N VAL A 285 -11.69 1.70 25.66
CA VAL A 285 -10.95 1.51 26.91
C VAL A 285 -11.92 1.65 28.08
N THR A 286 -12.01 0.61 28.90
CA THR A 286 -12.87 0.58 30.10
C THR A 286 -12.45 1.66 31.10
N GLU A 287 -13.40 2.09 31.93
CA GLU A 287 -13.14 3.07 32.99
C GLU A 287 -11.97 2.66 33.89
N PHE A 288 -11.19 3.65 34.33
CA PHE A 288 -10.10 3.41 35.25
C PHE A 288 -10.67 2.96 36.61
N PRO A 289 -10.14 1.90 37.25
CA PRO A 289 -10.68 1.37 38.51
C PRO A 289 -10.30 2.24 39.71
N PHE A 290 -10.72 3.51 39.69
CA PHE A 290 -10.40 4.55 40.67
C PHE A 290 -10.74 4.14 42.09
N GLU A 291 -11.93 3.57 42.29
CA GLU A 291 -12.45 3.17 43.60
C GLU A 291 -11.56 2.15 44.32
N LYS A 292 -10.79 1.34 43.58
CA LYS A 292 -9.93 0.31 44.15
C LYS A 292 -8.50 0.79 44.45
N LEU A 293 -8.04 1.80 43.72
CA LEU A 293 -6.63 2.22 43.74
C LEU A 293 -6.40 3.58 44.41
N GLY A 294 -7.45 4.40 44.59
CA GLY A 294 -7.35 5.72 45.23
C GLY A 294 -6.41 6.70 44.50
N SER A 295 -6.12 6.44 43.21
CA SER A 295 -5.15 7.16 42.38
C SER A 295 -5.85 8.04 41.33
N VAL A 296 -5.11 8.90 40.61
CA VAL A 296 -5.69 9.76 39.56
C VAL A 296 -6.32 8.90 38.46
N ASP A 297 -7.55 9.23 38.05
CA ASP A 297 -8.19 8.64 36.87
C ASP A 297 -7.44 9.07 35.60
N LEU A 298 -6.51 8.21 35.18
CA LEU A 298 -5.61 8.45 34.06
C LEU A 298 -6.36 8.60 32.74
N LEU A 299 -7.42 7.80 32.53
CA LEU A 299 -8.16 7.79 31.27
C LEU A 299 -8.97 9.07 31.11
N THR A 300 -9.70 9.48 32.15
CA THR A 300 -10.47 10.73 32.14
C THR A 300 -9.55 11.94 32.02
N HIS A 301 -8.40 11.93 32.70
CA HIS A 301 -7.41 12.99 32.58
C HIS A 301 -6.87 13.11 31.14
N LEU A 302 -6.44 11.99 30.54
CA LEU A 302 -5.92 11.95 29.17
C LEU A 302 -6.97 12.43 28.15
N LYS A 303 -8.21 11.92 28.22
CA LYS A 303 -9.30 12.35 27.33
C LYS A 303 -9.55 13.86 27.42
N LYS A 304 -9.50 14.43 28.63
CA LYS A 304 -9.67 15.88 28.83
C LYS A 304 -8.53 16.70 28.21
N GLU A 305 -7.28 16.27 28.35
CA GLU A 305 -6.14 16.97 27.76
C GLU A 305 -6.12 16.86 26.23
N LEU A 306 -6.46 15.70 25.68
CA LEU A 306 -6.61 15.52 24.23
C LEU A 306 -7.73 16.40 23.68
N ALA A 307 -8.88 16.49 24.33
CA ALA A 307 -10.00 17.34 23.88
C ALA A 307 -9.64 18.84 23.86
N LYS A 308 -8.94 19.33 24.89
CA LYS A 308 -8.41 20.71 24.91
C LYS A 308 -7.41 20.94 23.78
N SER A 309 -6.53 19.97 23.54
CA SER A 309 -5.51 20.07 22.50
C SER A 309 -6.13 20.04 21.10
N GLN A 310 -7.17 19.23 20.90
CA GLN A 310 -7.96 19.19 19.67
C GLN A 310 -8.62 20.55 19.38
N GLN A 311 -9.22 21.20 20.39
CA GLN A 311 -9.81 22.54 20.21
C GLN A 311 -8.77 23.57 19.77
N ARG A 312 -7.59 23.57 20.40
CA ARG A 312 -6.47 24.46 19.99
C ARG A 312 -5.98 24.15 18.59
N TYR A 313 -5.84 22.86 18.27
CA TYR A 313 -5.40 22.40 16.96
C TYR A 313 -6.38 22.83 15.86
N ASN A 314 -7.69 22.62 16.05
CA ASN A 314 -8.73 22.99 15.08
C ASN A 314 -8.77 24.49 14.77
N VAL A 315 -8.44 25.36 15.73
CA VAL A 315 -8.35 26.82 15.50
C VAL A 315 -7.22 27.16 14.52
N ASN A 316 -6.12 26.40 14.53
CA ASN A 316 -4.93 26.65 13.70
C ASN A 316 -4.83 25.73 12.46
N ARG A 317 -5.82 24.87 12.22
CA ARG A 317 -5.76 23.75 11.26
C ARG A 317 -5.88 24.15 9.78
N LYS A 318 -6.39 25.35 9.50
CA LYS A 318 -6.76 25.76 8.13
C LYS A 318 -5.58 25.75 7.15
N ILE A 319 -4.37 26.12 7.59
CA ILE A 319 -3.17 26.14 6.74
C ILE A 319 -2.68 24.71 6.41
N PRO A 320 -2.46 23.81 7.37
CA PRO A 320 -2.12 22.42 7.08
C PRO A 320 -3.10 21.70 6.13
N GLU A 321 -4.41 21.94 6.28
CA GLU A 321 -5.43 21.37 5.38
C GLU A 321 -5.27 21.83 3.92
N LEU A 322 -5.01 23.12 3.72
CA LEU A 322 -4.82 23.67 2.38
C LEU A 322 -3.51 23.18 1.75
N MET A 323 -2.45 23.02 2.55
CA MET A 323 -1.21 22.39 2.11
C MET A 323 -1.44 20.94 1.66
N MET A 324 -2.21 20.15 2.42
CA MET A 324 -2.55 18.77 2.06
C MET A 324 -3.36 18.68 0.75
N LYS A 325 -4.25 19.65 0.50
CA LYS A 325 -5.02 19.76 -0.75
C LYS A 325 -4.19 20.27 -1.94
N GLY A 326 -2.97 20.73 -1.70
CA GLY A 326 -2.12 21.37 -2.71
C GLY A 326 -2.66 22.73 -3.16
N ASP A 327 -3.49 23.38 -2.33
CA ASP A 327 -4.03 24.72 -2.59
C ASP A 327 -3.05 25.79 -2.06
N TRP A 328 -1.89 25.85 -2.72
CA TRP A 328 -0.78 26.69 -2.27
C TRP A 328 -1.10 28.19 -2.28
N ASP A 329 -1.97 28.63 -3.20
CA ASP A 329 -2.42 30.02 -3.31
C ASP A 329 -3.24 30.43 -2.06
N ALA A 330 -4.14 29.54 -1.62
CA ALA A 330 -4.88 29.75 -0.38
C ALA A 330 -3.99 29.69 0.87
N VAL A 331 -2.98 28.81 0.89
CA VAL A 331 -1.99 28.77 1.98
C VAL A 331 -1.25 30.11 2.09
N ILE A 332 -0.72 30.63 0.98
CA ILE A 332 0.02 31.91 0.96
C ILE A 332 -0.90 33.06 1.41
N SER A 333 -2.15 33.07 0.95
CA SER A 333 -3.11 34.13 1.25
C SER A 333 -3.57 34.15 2.72
N LEU A 334 -3.68 32.98 3.37
CA LEU A 334 -4.16 32.86 4.74
C LEU A 334 -3.05 32.90 5.79
N SER A 335 -1.79 32.73 5.38
CA SER A 335 -0.67 32.67 6.29
C SER A 335 -0.21 34.06 6.74
N ASP A 336 -0.28 34.30 8.05
CA ASP A 336 0.37 35.47 8.68
C ASP A 336 1.91 35.29 8.74
N ARG A 337 2.64 36.11 7.98
CA ARG A 337 4.13 36.12 7.95
C ARG A 337 4.76 36.38 9.32
N LYS A 338 4.02 36.99 10.26
CA LYS A 338 4.50 37.28 11.62
C LYS A 338 4.29 36.11 12.58
N ASN A 339 3.46 35.12 12.22
CA ASN A 339 3.29 33.92 13.02
C ASN A 339 4.44 32.93 12.71
N PRO A 340 5.32 32.59 13.69
CA PRO A 340 6.40 31.63 13.48
C PRO A 340 5.91 30.28 12.94
N ASP A 341 4.72 29.83 13.38
CA ASP A 341 4.14 28.55 12.96
C ASP A 341 3.73 28.55 11.48
N HIS A 342 3.56 29.72 10.86
CA HIS A 342 3.19 29.86 9.44
C HIS A 342 4.40 30.07 8.51
N GLN A 343 5.57 30.40 9.04
CA GLN A 343 6.74 30.75 8.20
C GLN A 343 7.23 29.56 7.39
N ASP A 344 7.30 28.38 8.01
CA ASP A 344 7.66 27.14 7.31
C ASP A 344 6.61 26.77 6.26
N ALA A 345 5.32 26.88 6.62
CA ALA A 345 4.21 26.61 5.70
C ALA A 345 4.24 27.54 4.46
N LEU A 346 4.56 28.83 4.66
CA LEU A 346 4.73 29.82 3.60
C LEU A 346 5.88 29.46 2.67
N ALA A 347 7.06 29.12 3.22
CA ALA A 347 8.23 28.76 2.42
C ALA A 347 7.96 27.51 1.54
N TRP A 348 7.32 26.50 2.14
CA TRP A 348 6.89 25.30 1.41
C TRP A 348 5.85 25.62 0.34
N ALA A 349 4.83 26.42 0.66
CA ALA A 349 3.77 26.76 -0.28
C ALA A 349 4.30 27.53 -1.50
N HIS A 350 5.17 28.52 -1.30
CA HIS A 350 5.81 29.25 -2.41
C HIS A 350 6.63 28.31 -3.32
N THR A 351 7.43 27.43 -2.73
CA THR A 351 8.27 26.47 -3.49
C THR A 351 7.41 25.50 -4.31
N MET A 352 6.39 24.91 -3.68
CA MET A 352 5.50 23.95 -4.34
C MET A 352 4.63 24.62 -5.40
N TYR A 353 4.15 25.84 -5.13
CA TYR A 353 3.35 26.59 -6.10
C TYR A 353 4.17 26.98 -7.33
N ALA A 354 5.42 27.42 -7.13
CA ALA A 354 6.35 27.68 -8.24
C ALA A 354 6.53 26.44 -9.12
N GLY A 355 6.81 25.28 -8.51
CA GLY A 355 6.96 24.02 -9.22
C GLY A 355 5.71 23.61 -10.01
N GLN A 356 4.52 23.80 -9.41
CA GLN A 356 3.24 23.54 -10.07
C GLN A 356 3.03 24.45 -11.28
N LEU A 357 3.30 25.76 -11.13
CA LEU A 357 3.19 26.75 -12.21
C LEU A 357 4.17 26.45 -13.35
N VAL A 358 5.42 26.05 -13.05
CA VAL A 358 6.40 25.63 -14.07
C VAL A 358 5.91 24.42 -14.84
N LYS A 359 5.40 23.39 -14.14
CA LYS A 359 4.89 22.17 -14.78
C LYS A 359 3.72 22.47 -15.70
N SER A 360 2.76 23.28 -15.25
CA SER A 360 1.60 23.70 -16.03
C SER A 360 1.98 24.60 -17.21
N GLY A 361 2.89 25.58 -17.01
CA GLY A 361 3.38 26.47 -18.07
C GLY A 361 4.09 25.71 -19.19
N LYS A 362 4.93 24.72 -18.84
CA LYS A 362 5.58 23.85 -19.84
C LYS A 362 4.59 22.97 -20.58
N ALA A 363 3.63 22.37 -19.87
CA ALA A 363 2.62 21.50 -20.47
C ALA A 363 1.72 22.26 -21.47
N ASN A 364 1.35 23.51 -21.14
CA ASN A 364 0.42 24.32 -21.92
C ASN A 364 1.11 25.32 -22.86
N LYS A 365 2.44 25.40 -22.85
CA LYS A 365 3.24 26.43 -23.55
C LYS A 365 2.80 27.86 -23.18
N ASP A 366 2.53 28.09 -21.90
CA ASP A 366 2.04 29.36 -21.37
C ASP A 366 3.17 30.10 -20.62
N GLU A 367 3.73 31.13 -21.25
CA GLU A 367 4.79 31.96 -20.68
C GLU A 367 4.33 32.78 -19.46
N SER A 368 3.03 33.08 -19.34
CA SER A 368 2.51 33.84 -18.20
C SER A 368 2.60 33.04 -16.90
N LEU A 369 2.34 31.73 -16.97
CA LEU A 369 2.50 30.82 -15.83
C LEU A 369 3.97 30.63 -15.45
N LEU A 370 4.87 30.62 -16.43
CA LEU A 370 6.31 30.58 -16.17
C LEU A 370 6.76 31.86 -15.46
N LYS A 371 6.32 33.03 -15.90
CA LYS A 371 6.62 34.30 -15.24
C LYS A 371 6.09 34.34 -13.81
N LYS A 372 4.82 33.95 -13.60
CA LYS A 372 4.21 33.86 -12.26
C LYS A 372 4.96 32.92 -11.32
N SER A 373 5.62 31.88 -11.86
CA SER A 373 6.42 30.96 -11.06
C SER A 373 7.69 31.60 -10.48
N PHE A 374 8.30 32.54 -11.20
CA PHE A 374 9.47 33.29 -10.70
C PHE A 374 9.09 34.26 -9.58
N GLU A 375 7.87 34.79 -9.60
CA GLU A 375 7.35 35.70 -8.55
C GLU A 375 7.10 35.00 -7.21
N GLN A 376 7.21 33.67 -7.16
CA GLN A 376 7.08 32.88 -5.92
C GLN A 376 8.41 32.69 -5.18
N PHE A 377 9.55 32.95 -5.84
CA PHE A 377 10.88 32.96 -5.21
C PHE A 377 11.26 34.39 -4.87
#